data_AF-A0A0Q7LQT5-F1
#
_entry.id   AF-A0A0Q7LQT5-F1
#
_cell.length_a   1.000
_cell.length_b   1.000
_cell.length_c   1.000
_cell.angle_alpha   90.00
_cell.angle_beta   90.00
_cell.angle_gamma   90.00
#
_symmetry.space_group_name_H-M   'P 1'
#
loop_
_entity.id
_entity.type
_entity.pdbx_description
1 polymer ?
#
loop_
_entity_poly.entity_id
_entity_poly.type
_entity_poly.pdbx_seq_one_letter_code
_entity_poly.pdbx_strand_id
1 'polypeptide(L)'
;MTDAQRDLQVTTAGGSGDRVSYYPYRDLEKSIRDALRAVYRHVVVLRTAGDVKANEAAGVSLVFTPQIKTDSSSSSWVTWPPTAFTAEVACVVTDTAGAEVTRVRAVGNGTAEFGEFNGDYGLAARRAATRMTAQLSSEIRRNEKLR
;
A
#
# COMPACT_ATOMS: atom_id res chain seq x y z
N MET A 1 -2.09 1.98 10.70
CA MET A 1 -1.23 0.78 10.64
C MET A 1 -0.67 0.56 12.03
N THR A 2 -0.94 -0.59 12.63
CA THR A 2 -0.37 -0.96 13.93
C THR A 2 1.01 -1.56 13.77
N ASP A 3 1.79 -1.63 14.85
CA ASP A 3 3.11 -2.27 14.81
C ASP A 3 2.99 -3.77 14.50
N ALA A 4 1.98 -4.44 15.06
CA ALA A 4 1.66 -5.83 14.72
C ALA A 4 1.39 -6.04 13.22
N GLN A 5 0.78 -5.06 12.53
CA GLN A 5 0.60 -5.15 11.07
C GLN A 5 1.92 -5.01 10.32
N ARG A 6 2.85 -4.16 10.78
CA ARG A 6 4.17 -3.99 10.16
C ARG A 6 5.04 -5.25 10.27
N ASP A 7 4.84 -6.03 11.32
CA ASP A 7 5.54 -7.30 11.54
C ASP A 7 4.88 -8.48 10.82
N LEU A 8 3.74 -8.28 10.16
CA LEU A 8 3.08 -9.32 9.38
C LEU A 8 3.87 -9.64 8.11
N GLN A 9 4.58 -10.76 8.14
CA GLN A 9 5.23 -11.34 6.96
C GLN A 9 4.20 -12.08 6.11
N VAL A 10 4.29 -11.89 4.80
CA VAL A 10 3.54 -12.66 3.81
C VAL A 10 4.52 -13.37 2.91
N THR A 11 4.15 -14.59 2.49
CA THR A 11 4.93 -15.37 1.54
C THR A 11 4.09 -15.71 0.31
N THR A 12 4.55 -15.29 -0.86
CA THR A 12 3.90 -15.55 -2.16
C THR A 12 4.82 -16.32 -3.10
N ALA A 13 4.32 -16.73 -4.26
CA ALA A 13 5.09 -17.51 -5.22
C ALA A 13 6.20 -16.66 -5.87
N GLY A 14 7.43 -17.18 -5.89
CA GLY A 14 8.58 -16.57 -6.57
C GLY A 14 8.75 -17.00 -8.02
N GLY A 15 8.07 -18.07 -8.44
CA GLY A 15 8.37 -18.80 -9.68
C GLY A 15 9.26 -20.01 -9.42
N SER A 16 9.22 -21.00 -10.31
CA SER A 16 9.99 -22.27 -10.21
C SER A 16 9.86 -23.04 -8.88
N GLY A 17 8.68 -22.99 -8.26
CA GLY A 17 8.44 -23.63 -6.97
C GLY A 17 9.06 -22.89 -5.78
N ASP A 18 9.75 -21.77 -6.01
CA ASP A 18 10.33 -20.93 -4.96
C ASP A 18 9.27 -19.98 -4.36
N ARG A 19 9.60 -19.43 -3.20
CA ARG A 19 8.74 -18.55 -2.40
C ARG A 19 9.48 -17.26 -2.03
N VAL A 20 8.78 -16.14 -2.11
CA VAL A 20 9.32 -14.84 -1.70
C VAL A 20 8.56 -14.36 -0.48
N SER A 21 9.28 -13.97 0.56
CA SER A 21 8.71 -13.45 1.80
C SER A 21 9.05 -11.97 1.98
N TYR A 22 8.07 -11.18 2.41
CA TYR A 22 8.20 -9.73 2.59
C TYR A 22 7.15 -9.24 3.59
N TYR A 23 7.17 -7.95 3.92
CA TYR A 23 6.33 -7.35 4.97
C TYR A 23 5.45 -6.27 4.35
N PRO A 24 4.27 -6.60 3.80
CA PRO A 24 3.52 -5.68 2.95
C PRO A 24 3.23 -4.33 3.60
N TYR A 25 2.87 -4.34 4.88
CA TYR A 25 2.58 -3.11 5.63
C TYR A 25 3.83 -2.26 5.83
N ARG A 26 4.95 -2.85 6.22
CA ARG A 26 6.21 -2.13 6.41
C ARG A 26 6.76 -1.60 5.09
N ASP A 27 6.72 -2.42 4.05
CA ASP A 27 7.39 -2.14 2.78
C ASP A 27 6.58 -1.16 1.91
N LEU A 28 5.24 -1.13 2.02
CA LEU A 28 4.37 -0.18 1.30
C LEU A 28 4.00 1.08 2.11
N GLU A 29 4.39 1.17 3.38
CA GLU A 29 4.04 2.31 4.23
C GLU A 29 4.51 3.65 3.63
N LYS A 30 5.73 3.69 3.09
CA LYS A 30 6.25 4.89 2.44
C LYS A 30 5.40 5.27 1.23
N SER A 31 5.06 4.31 0.37
CA SER A 31 4.23 4.51 -0.82
C SER A 31 2.85 5.07 -0.49
N ILE A 32 2.16 4.49 0.50
CA ILE A 32 0.85 4.99 0.95
C ILE A 32 0.96 6.41 1.50
N ARG A 33 2.00 6.69 2.29
CA ARG A 33 2.22 8.02 2.86
C ARG A 33 2.52 9.06 1.78
N ASP A 34 3.30 8.69 0.76
CA ASP A 34 3.62 9.55 -0.37
C ASP A 34 2.36 9.86 -1.20
N ALA A 35 1.47 8.87 -1.41
CA ALA A 35 0.17 9.10 -2.05
C ALA A 35 -0.69 10.11 -1.28
N LEU A 36 -0.76 9.98 0.05
CA LEU A 36 -1.50 10.91 0.91
C LEU A 36 -0.88 12.31 0.87
N ARG A 37 0.45 12.42 0.94
CA ARG A 37 1.18 13.70 0.90
C ARG A 37 1.09 14.41 -0.45
N ALA A 38 0.82 13.67 -1.52
CA ALA A 38 0.52 14.26 -2.81
C ALA A 38 -0.85 14.98 -2.85
N VAL A 39 -1.71 14.78 -1.85
CA VAL A 39 -3.05 15.40 -1.76
C VAL A 39 -3.15 16.33 -0.54
N TYR A 40 -2.64 15.90 0.61
CA TYR A 40 -2.74 16.62 1.87
C TYR A 40 -1.38 17.20 2.30
N ARG A 41 -1.41 18.43 2.84
CA ARG A 41 -0.19 19.11 3.31
C ARG A 41 0.40 18.45 4.56
N HIS A 42 -0.45 17.98 5.47
CA HIS A 42 -0.05 17.41 6.75
C HIS A 42 -0.51 15.95 6.84
N VAL A 43 0.45 15.03 6.85
CA VAL A 43 0.20 13.59 6.99
C VAL A 43 1.12 13.05 8.07
N VAL A 44 0.49 12.54 9.13
CA VAL A 44 1.15 11.94 10.29
C VAL A 44 0.72 10.47 10.42
N VAL A 45 1.60 9.65 10.98
CA VAL A 45 1.26 8.27 11.31
C VAL A 45 0.71 8.22 12.71
N LEU A 46 -0.50 7.74 12.85
CA LEU A 46 -1.13 7.48 14.14
C LEU A 46 -0.72 6.08 14.62
N ARG A 47 -0.24 5.98 15.87
CA ARG A 47 0.03 4.69 16.52
C ARG A 47 -1.27 3.97 16.88
N THR A 48 -2.30 4.72 17.26
CA THR A 48 -3.62 4.23 17.64
C THR A 48 -4.70 5.08 17.00
N ALA A 49 -5.63 4.46 16.27
CA ALA A 49 -6.72 5.16 15.60
C ALA A 49 -7.77 5.72 16.60
N GLY A 50 -7.88 5.12 17.78
CA GLY A 50 -8.93 5.44 18.77
C GLY A 50 -8.61 6.53 19.79
N ASP A 51 -7.45 7.19 19.70
CA ASP A 51 -7.14 8.32 20.60
C ASP A 51 -7.69 9.63 20.04
N VAL A 52 -9.00 9.81 20.17
CA VAL A 52 -9.74 10.96 19.63
C VAL A 52 -9.15 12.28 20.11
N LYS A 53 -8.80 12.38 21.40
CA LYS A 53 -8.24 13.61 21.98
C LYS A 53 -6.85 13.93 21.41
N ALA A 54 -5.98 12.93 21.24
CA ALA A 54 -4.69 13.14 20.61
C ALA A 54 -4.82 13.50 19.12
N ASN A 55 -5.78 12.90 18.41
CA ASN A 55 -6.05 13.19 17.00
C ASN A 55 -6.59 14.61 16.81
N GLU A 56 -7.53 15.04 17.65
CA GLU A 56 -8.05 16.41 17.66
C GLU A 56 -6.96 17.43 18.00
N ALA A 57 -6.14 17.17 19.03
CA ALA A 57 -5.03 18.04 19.42
C ALA A 57 -3.96 18.16 18.32
N ALA A 58 -3.78 17.11 17.51
CA ALA A 58 -2.89 17.11 16.35
C ALA A 58 -3.51 17.76 15.10
N GLY A 59 -4.76 18.23 15.17
CA GLY A 59 -5.48 18.84 14.04
C GLY A 59 -5.81 17.85 12.92
N VAL A 60 -5.91 16.56 13.24
CA VAL A 60 -6.29 15.53 12.27
C VAL A 60 -7.77 15.68 11.95
N SER A 61 -8.14 15.75 10.68
CA SER A 61 -9.56 15.79 10.25
C SER A 61 -10.03 14.46 9.68
N LEU A 62 -9.11 13.64 9.14
CA LEU A 62 -9.39 12.38 8.49
C LEU A 62 -8.37 11.33 8.93
N VAL A 63 -8.85 10.13 9.23
CA VAL A 63 -8.03 8.97 9.58
C VAL A 63 -8.16 7.92 8.49
N PHE A 64 -7.04 7.56 7.85
CA PHE A 64 -6.98 6.51 6.84
C PHE A 64 -6.48 5.21 7.48
N THR A 65 -7.32 4.18 7.48
CA THR A 65 -6.98 2.85 7.99
C THR A 65 -6.77 1.89 6.82
N PRO A 66 -5.51 1.62 6.41
CA PRO A 66 -5.23 0.78 5.26
C PRO A 66 -5.34 -0.70 5.58
N GLN A 67 -5.86 -1.45 4.62
CA GLN A 67 -5.82 -2.90 4.49
C GLN A 67 -5.06 -3.21 3.21
N ILE A 68 -3.97 -3.96 3.35
CA ILE A 68 -3.05 -4.25 2.24
C ILE A 68 -3.17 -5.72 1.86
N LYS A 69 -3.28 -5.95 0.55
CA LYS A 69 -3.20 -7.28 -0.06
C LYS A 69 -2.17 -7.26 -1.16
N THR A 70 -1.31 -8.29 -1.19
CA THR A 70 -0.28 -8.45 -2.20
C THR A 70 -0.32 -9.86 -2.76
N ASP A 71 0.07 -9.99 -4.02
CA ASP A 71 0.25 -11.27 -4.68
C ASP A 71 1.41 -11.19 -5.66
N SER A 72 2.10 -12.30 -5.88
CA SER A 72 3.16 -12.40 -6.88
C SER A 72 3.09 -13.71 -7.63
N SER A 73 3.46 -13.66 -8.90
CA SER A 73 3.50 -14.82 -9.78
C SER A 73 4.60 -14.67 -10.82
N SER A 74 4.91 -15.78 -11.49
CA SER A 74 5.82 -15.82 -12.63
C SER A 74 5.10 -16.43 -13.81
N SER A 75 5.33 -15.87 -14.99
CA SER A 75 4.74 -16.30 -16.26
C SER A 75 5.26 -17.65 -16.76
N SER A 76 6.31 -18.20 -16.12
CA SER A 76 6.86 -19.51 -16.43
C SER A 76 7.29 -20.25 -15.16
N TRP A 77 7.15 -21.58 -15.19
CA TRP A 77 7.62 -22.48 -14.13
C TRP A 77 9.15 -22.54 -14.03
N VAL A 78 9.89 -21.90 -14.93
CA VAL A 78 11.36 -21.90 -14.94
C VAL A 78 11.94 -20.50 -14.64
N THR A 79 11.10 -19.46 -14.58
CA THR A 79 11.57 -18.08 -14.43
C THR A 79 11.52 -17.62 -12.98
N TRP A 80 12.69 -17.29 -12.45
CA TRP A 80 12.93 -16.58 -11.20
C TRP A 80 13.77 -15.33 -11.52
N PRO A 81 13.50 -14.14 -10.94
CA PRO A 81 12.50 -13.76 -9.91
C PRO A 81 11.04 -13.70 -10.43
N PRO A 82 10.02 -13.41 -9.58
CA PRO A 82 8.64 -13.26 -10.03
C PRO A 82 8.48 -12.16 -11.07
N THR A 83 7.83 -12.48 -12.20
CA THR A 83 7.65 -11.55 -13.32
C THR A 83 6.44 -10.64 -13.17
N ALA A 84 5.53 -10.95 -12.26
CA ALA A 84 4.34 -10.18 -11.97
C ALA A 84 4.13 -9.98 -10.46
N PHE A 85 3.68 -8.79 -10.09
CA PHE A 85 3.33 -8.44 -8.72
C PHE A 85 2.09 -7.56 -8.70
N THR A 86 1.20 -7.81 -7.76
CA THR A 86 0.00 -6.99 -7.52
C THR A 86 0.06 -6.43 -6.11
N ALA A 87 -0.11 -5.11 -5.99
CA ALA A 87 -0.22 -4.41 -4.72
C ALA A 87 -1.60 -3.73 -4.65
N GLU A 88 -2.41 -4.13 -3.69
CA GLU A 88 -3.72 -3.54 -3.41
C GLU A 88 -3.72 -2.88 -2.03
N VAL A 89 -4.28 -1.68 -1.96
CA VAL A 89 -4.62 -1.01 -0.71
C VAL A 89 -6.07 -0.59 -0.74
N ALA A 90 -6.81 -0.96 0.31
CA ALA A 90 -8.13 -0.45 0.61
C ALA A 90 -8.07 0.33 1.92
N CYS A 91 -8.53 1.57 1.93
CA CYS A 91 -8.59 2.40 3.13
C CYS A 91 -10.03 2.65 3.51
N VAL A 92 -10.36 2.34 4.77
CA VAL A 92 -11.52 2.94 5.42
C VAL A 92 -11.10 4.32 5.91
N VAL A 93 -11.86 5.35 5.55
CA VAL A 93 -11.61 6.74 5.96
C VAL A 93 -12.66 7.14 6.97
N THR A 94 -12.22 7.54 8.15
CA THR A 94 -13.09 8.03 9.22
C THR A 94 -12.78 9.47 9.57
N ASP A 95 -13.74 10.15 10.20
CA ASP A 95 -13.48 11.41 10.90
C ASP A 95 -12.79 11.17 12.26
N THR A 96 -12.59 12.24 13.04
CA THR A 96 -12.01 12.17 14.39
C THR A 96 -12.88 11.44 15.40
N ALA A 97 -14.20 11.45 15.20
CA ALA A 97 -15.15 10.73 16.04
C ALA A 97 -15.20 9.22 15.71
N GLY A 98 -14.51 8.79 14.65
CA GLY A 98 -14.48 7.42 14.17
C GLY A 98 -15.65 7.06 13.26
N ALA A 99 -16.47 8.03 12.84
CA ALA A 99 -17.53 7.80 11.88
C ALA A 99 -16.94 7.64 10.47
N GLU A 100 -17.39 6.62 9.73
CA GLU A 100 -16.94 6.37 8.38
C GLU A 100 -17.41 7.47 7.42
N VAL A 101 -16.46 8.17 6.81
CA VAL A 101 -16.70 9.20 5.79
C VAL A 101 -16.87 8.52 4.42
N THR A 102 -15.94 7.61 4.09
CA THR A 102 -15.90 6.89 2.82
C THR A 102 -14.87 5.75 2.84
N ARG A 103 -14.76 5.04 1.72
CA ARG A 103 -13.71 4.05 1.46
C ARG A 103 -13.04 4.36 0.12
N VAL A 104 -11.73 4.18 0.07
CA VAL A 104 -10.95 4.30 -1.18
C VAL A 104 -10.15 3.03 -1.41
N ARG A 105 -9.98 2.65 -2.68
CA ARG A 105 -9.23 1.46 -3.06
C ARG A 105 -8.33 1.77 -4.25
N ALA A 106 -7.10 1.27 -4.21
CA ALA A 106 -6.15 1.38 -5.31
C ALA A 106 -5.45 0.04 -5.55
N VAL A 107 -5.16 -0.25 -6.82
CA VAL A 107 -4.53 -1.50 -7.26
C VAL A 107 -3.42 -1.16 -8.25
N GLY A 108 -2.21 -1.54 -7.91
CA GLY A 108 -1.06 -1.46 -8.80
C GLY A 108 -0.65 -2.84 -9.26
N ASN A 109 -0.59 -3.04 -10.57
CA ASN A 109 -0.01 -4.23 -11.17
C ASN A 109 1.36 -3.86 -11.72
N GLY A 110 2.39 -4.63 -11.42
CA GLY A 110 3.73 -4.46 -11.96
C GLY A 110 4.18 -5.73 -12.64
N THR A 111 4.77 -5.57 -13.81
CA THR A 111 5.40 -6.65 -14.54
C THR A 111 6.85 -6.29 -14.80
N ALA A 112 7.70 -7.29 -14.95
CA ALA A 112 8.98 -7.11 -15.60
C ALA A 112 9.39 -8.39 -16.34
N GLU A 113 10.21 -8.20 -17.37
CA GLU A 113 10.69 -9.27 -18.24
C GLU A 113 12.10 -9.72 -17.84
N PHE A 114 12.48 -10.95 -18.20
CA PHE A 114 13.75 -11.57 -17.79
C PHE A 114 14.98 -10.66 -18.01
N GLY A 115 15.02 -9.90 -19.10
CA GLY A 115 16.11 -8.97 -19.41
C GLY A 115 16.08 -7.64 -18.64
N GLU A 116 14.97 -7.29 -17.98
CA GLU A 116 14.81 -6.04 -17.23
C GLU A 116 15.31 -6.14 -15.79
N PHE A 117 15.29 -7.34 -15.21
CA PHE A 117 15.58 -7.55 -13.79
C PHE A 117 17.06 -7.50 -13.41
N ASN A 118 18.02 -7.16 -14.29
CA ASN A 118 19.50 -7.19 -14.08
C ASN A 118 19.96 -6.84 -12.63
N GLY A 119 19.85 -7.78 -11.69
CA GLY A 119 20.03 -7.56 -10.24
C GLY A 119 18.89 -6.86 -9.48
N ASP A 120 17.87 -6.28 -10.12
CA ASP A 120 16.67 -5.72 -9.47
C ASP A 120 15.50 -6.73 -9.43
N TYR A 121 15.64 -7.71 -8.54
CA TYR A 121 14.61 -8.75 -8.31
C TYR A 121 13.29 -8.18 -7.75
N GLY A 122 13.26 -6.92 -7.32
CA GLY A 122 12.08 -6.23 -6.81
C GLY A 122 11.36 -5.36 -7.85
N LEU A 123 11.79 -5.34 -9.11
CA LEU A 123 11.32 -4.40 -10.12
C LEU A 123 9.80 -4.46 -10.34
N ALA A 124 9.22 -5.66 -10.45
CA ALA A 124 7.78 -5.86 -10.60
C ALA A 124 7.02 -5.28 -9.38
N ALA A 125 7.49 -5.56 -8.16
CA ALA A 125 6.89 -5.03 -6.93
C ALA A 125 6.98 -3.49 -6.85
N ARG A 126 8.12 -2.91 -7.23
CA ARG A 126 8.29 -1.44 -7.27
C ARG A 126 7.35 -0.79 -8.29
N ARG A 127 7.23 -1.38 -9.49
CA ARG A 127 6.28 -0.91 -10.52
C ARG A 127 4.83 -0.98 -10.02
N ALA A 128 4.47 -2.07 -9.35
CA ALA A 128 3.16 -2.23 -8.72
C ALA A 128 2.92 -1.15 -7.66
N ALA A 129 3.85 -0.96 -6.72
CA ALA A 129 3.75 0.05 -5.68
C ALA A 129 3.61 1.48 -6.25
N THR A 130 4.39 1.83 -7.28
CA THR A 130 4.30 3.14 -7.95
C THR A 130 2.93 3.36 -8.58
N ARG A 131 2.39 2.37 -9.29
CA ARG A 131 1.05 2.46 -9.90
C ARG A 131 -0.06 2.55 -8.85
N MET A 132 0.03 1.74 -7.79
CA MET A 132 -0.89 1.78 -6.65
C MET A 132 -0.88 3.16 -5.97
N THR A 133 0.31 3.74 -5.75
CA THR A 133 0.48 5.09 -5.18
C THR A 133 -0.19 6.16 -6.03
N ALA A 134 0.08 6.14 -7.34
CA ALA A 134 -0.51 7.08 -8.29
C ALA A 134 -2.04 6.97 -8.31
N GLN A 135 -2.57 5.74 -8.40
CA GLN A 135 -4.02 5.51 -8.38
C GLN A 135 -4.64 5.98 -7.06
N LEU A 136 -4.04 5.66 -5.90
CA LEU A 136 -4.57 6.08 -4.60
C LEU A 136 -4.69 7.60 -4.52
N SER A 137 -3.66 8.34 -4.91
CA SER A 137 -3.70 9.81 -4.93
C SER A 137 -4.79 10.36 -5.87
N SER A 138 -5.01 9.71 -7.01
CA SER A 138 -6.05 10.07 -7.98
C SER A 138 -7.45 9.81 -7.42
N GLU A 139 -7.70 8.64 -6.81
CA GLU A 139 -8.99 8.30 -6.22
C GLU A 139 -9.36 9.26 -5.08
N ILE A 140 -8.38 9.63 -4.24
CA ILE A 140 -8.61 10.61 -3.18
C ILE A 140 -8.98 11.98 -3.76
N ARG A 141 -8.26 12.46 -4.79
CA ARG A 141 -8.55 13.78 -5.42
C ARG A 141 -9.92 13.86 -6.10
N ARG A 142 -10.43 12.72 -6.58
CA ARG A 142 -11.74 12.59 -7.24
C ARG A 142 -12.89 12.45 -6.25
N ASN A 143 -12.62 11.99 -5.03
CA ASN A 143 -13.63 11.82 -4.00
C ASN A 143 -13.92 13.16 -3.31
N GLU A 144 -15.08 13.73 -3.58
CA GLU A 144 -15.48 15.05 -3.03
C GLU A 144 -15.58 15.05 -1.50
N LYS A 145 -15.85 13.90 -0.87
CA LYS A 145 -15.91 13.79 0.60
C LYS A 145 -14.53 13.89 1.27
N LEU A 146 -13.45 13.86 0.49
CA LEU A 146 -12.07 13.84 0.94
C LEU A 146 -11.31 15.15 0.63
N ARG A 147 -12.01 16.15 0.08
CA ARG A 147 -11.46 17.47 -0.26
C ARG A 147 -11.54 18.45 0.90
#